data_AF-A0A354V8G1-F1
#
_entry.id   AF-A0A354V8G1-F1
#
_cell.length_a   1.000
_cell.length_b   1.000
_cell.length_c   1.000
_cell.angle_alpha   90.00
_cell.angle_beta   90.00
_cell.angle_gamma   90.00
#
_symmetry.space_group_name_H-M   'P 1'
#
loop_
_entity.id
_entity.type
_entity.pdbx_description
1 polymer ?
#
loop_
_entity_poly.entity_id
_entity_poly.type
_entity_poly.pdbx_seq_one_letter_code
_entity_poly.pdbx_strand_id
1 'polypeptide(L)'
;MNSGTGIPVGLPLPEAFRLLNDQRTDLDRRLASIPAGDPVREVLWLELEPVLTKMREVVSNLAKSPATCLPEVQAKAAVLASLIRPEQEDGGAIMPEMEKFALTLSLTDDIARLAGG
;
A
#
# COMPACT_ATOMS: atom_id res chain seq x y z
N MET A 1 -13.79 20.01 -9.33
CA MET A 1 -14.26 18.60 -9.30
C MET A 1 -13.27 17.84 -8.44
N ASN A 2 -13.70 17.39 -7.26
CA ASN A 2 -12.84 16.85 -6.21
C ASN A 2 -12.75 15.32 -6.39
N SER A 3 -11.90 14.83 -7.28
CA SER A 3 -11.59 13.39 -7.41
C SER A 3 -10.58 12.98 -6.33
N GLY A 4 -10.91 13.29 -5.08
CA GLY A 4 -10.13 12.85 -3.93
C GLY A 4 -10.52 11.41 -3.63
N THR A 5 -9.68 10.44 -3.97
CA THR A 5 -8.94 9.84 -2.86
C THR A 5 -9.76 9.51 -1.63
N GLY A 6 -10.90 8.81 -1.71
CA GLY A 6 -11.99 8.82 -0.71
C GLY A 6 -11.68 8.25 0.68
N ILE A 7 -10.44 8.39 1.16
CA ILE A 7 -10.01 8.01 2.49
C ILE A 7 -10.47 9.10 3.48
N PRO A 8 -11.20 8.73 4.54
CA PRO A 8 -11.53 9.64 5.63
C PRO A 8 -10.27 10.29 6.23
N VAL A 9 -10.34 11.60 6.45
CA VAL A 9 -9.27 12.34 7.15
C VAL A 9 -9.15 11.81 8.59
N GLY A 10 -7.93 11.48 9.02
CA GLY A 10 -7.65 10.99 10.38
C GLY A 10 -7.70 9.48 10.56
N LEU A 11 -7.87 8.72 9.48
CA LEU A 11 -7.84 7.26 9.52
C LEU A 11 -6.40 6.74 9.81
N PRO A 12 -6.21 5.74 10.70
CA PRO A 12 -4.90 5.15 10.95
C PRO A 12 -4.20 4.68 9.67
N LEU A 13 -2.88 4.94 9.57
CA LEU A 13 -2.09 4.60 8.37
C LEU A 13 -2.27 3.14 7.88
N PRO A 14 -2.28 2.11 8.74
CA PRO A 14 -2.49 0.73 8.29
C PRO A 14 -3.89 0.50 7.67
N GLU A 15 -4.91 1.16 8.20
CA GLU A 15 -6.27 1.07 7.66
C GLU A 15 -6.37 1.83 6.33
N ALA A 16 -5.65 2.95 6.19
CA ALA A 16 -5.62 3.74 4.97
C ALA A 16 -4.95 2.94 3.84
N PHE A 17 -3.86 2.23 4.18
CA PHE A 17 -3.22 1.28 3.28
C PHE A 17 -4.20 0.21 2.82
N ARG A 18 -4.96 -0.41 3.74
CA ARG A 18 -5.93 -1.45 3.39
C ARG A 18 -6.97 -0.96 2.39
N LEU A 19 -7.59 0.20 2.64
CA LEU A 19 -8.61 0.77 1.75
C LEU A 19 -8.05 1.08 0.35
N LEU A 20 -6.84 1.64 0.29
CA LEU A 20 -6.18 1.91 -0.98
C LEU A 20 -5.82 0.62 -1.72
N ASN A 21 -5.35 -0.41 -1.01
CA ASN A 21 -5.01 -1.69 -1.59
C ASN A 21 -6.27 -2.41 -2.14
N ASP A 22 -7.41 -2.30 -1.45
CA ASP A 22 -8.70 -2.80 -1.94
C ASP A 22 -9.12 -2.06 -3.22
N GLN A 23 -8.98 -0.73 -3.26
CA GLN A 23 -9.27 0.08 -4.45
C GLN A 23 -8.34 -0.28 -5.62
N ARG A 24 -7.04 -0.42 -5.37
CA ARG A 24 -6.06 -0.85 -6.39
C ARG A 24 -6.41 -2.25 -6.92
N THR A 25 -6.78 -3.18 -6.04
CA THR A 25 -7.18 -4.54 -6.43
C THR A 25 -8.44 -4.54 -7.32
N ASP A 26 -9.40 -3.66 -7.02
CA ASP A 26 -10.59 -3.51 -7.87
C ASP A 26 -10.26 -2.93 -9.24
N LEU A 27 -9.43 -1.89 -9.30
CA LEU A 27 -8.96 -1.28 -10.56
C LEU A 27 -8.20 -2.29 -11.42
N ASP A 28 -7.32 -3.09 -10.82
CA ASP A 28 -6.56 -4.11 -11.54
C ASP A 28 -7.46 -5.22 -12.08
N ARG A 29 -8.48 -5.63 -11.32
CA ARG A 29 -9.49 -6.59 -11.81
C ARG A 29 -10.25 -6.02 -13.01
N ARG A 30 -10.63 -4.75 -12.96
CA ARG A 30 -11.31 -4.06 -14.07
C ARG A 30 -10.39 -3.97 -15.29
N LEU A 31 -9.12 -3.60 -15.10
CA LEU A 31 -8.11 -3.56 -16.16
C LEU A 31 -7.89 -4.93 -16.81
N ALA A 32 -7.80 -6.00 -16.02
CA ALA A 32 -7.63 -7.37 -16.52
C ALA A 32 -8.84 -7.85 -17.35
N SER A 33 -10.04 -7.36 -17.03
CA SER A 33 -11.27 -7.74 -17.74
C SER A 33 -11.49 -7.04 -19.08
N ILE A 34 -10.69 -6.01 -19.39
CA ILE A 34 -10.88 -5.17 -20.59
C ILE A 34 -9.85 -5.56 -21.67
N PRO A 35 -10.25 -5.75 -22.93
CA PRO A 35 -9.34 -6.10 -24.03
C PRO A 35 -8.18 -5.10 -24.20
N ALA A 36 -6.99 -5.61 -24.55
CA ALA A 36 -5.84 -4.78 -24.90
C ALA A 36 -6.18 -3.91 -26.12
N GLY A 37 -6.07 -2.59 -25.98
CA GLY A 37 -6.41 -1.60 -27.02
C GLY A 37 -7.72 -0.83 -26.80
N ASP A 38 -8.51 -1.20 -25.80
CA ASP A 38 -9.71 -0.43 -25.42
C ASP A 38 -9.30 0.89 -24.73
N PRO A 39 -9.82 2.06 -25.17
CA PRO A 39 -9.52 3.36 -24.56
C PRO A 39 -9.95 3.49 -23.09
N VAL A 40 -10.89 2.66 -22.62
CA VAL A 40 -11.28 2.61 -21.20
C VAL A 40 -10.11 2.18 -20.32
N ARG A 41 -9.15 1.41 -20.83
CA ARG A 41 -7.94 1.04 -20.08
C ARG A 41 -7.12 2.26 -19.68
N GLU A 42 -7.01 3.25 -20.56
CA GLU A 42 -6.28 4.49 -20.27
C GLU A 42 -6.94 5.27 -19.13
N VAL A 43 -8.28 5.34 -19.13
CA VAL A 43 -9.04 5.99 -18.05
C VAL A 43 -8.78 5.29 -16.71
N LEU A 44 -8.83 3.95 -16.69
CA LEU A 44 -8.55 3.19 -15.47
C LEU A 44 -7.08 3.31 -15.02
N TRP A 45 -6.16 3.43 -15.96
CA TRP A 45 -4.74 3.66 -15.65
C TRP A 45 -4.53 5.01 -14.97
N LEU A 46 -5.18 6.07 -15.49
CA LEU A 46 -5.20 7.40 -14.87
C LEU A 46 -5.88 7.41 -13.49
N GLU A 47 -6.86 6.54 -13.25
CA GLU A 47 -7.47 6.35 -11.93
C GLU A 47 -6.56 5.58 -10.95
N LEU A 48 -5.71 4.67 -11.45
CA LEU A 48 -4.82 3.84 -10.64
C LEU A 48 -3.60 4.61 -10.12
N GLU A 49 -2.99 5.48 -10.94
CA GLU A 49 -1.82 6.28 -10.56
C GLU A 49 -1.96 7.04 -9.22
N PRO A 50 -3.04 7.79 -8.96
CA PRO A 50 -3.21 8.49 -7.69
C PRO A 50 -3.43 7.54 -6.50
N VAL A 51 -3.92 6.32 -6.73
CA VAL A 51 -4.06 5.29 -5.68
C VAL A 51 -2.67 4.78 -5.31
N LEU A 52 -1.86 4.39 -6.30
CA LEU A 52 -0.49 3.91 -6.09
C LEU A 52 0.39 4.97 -5.40
N THR A 53 0.26 6.23 -5.81
CA THR A 53 0.97 7.36 -5.20
C THR A 53 0.62 7.48 -3.71
N LYS A 54 -0.66 7.44 -3.34
CA LYS A 54 -1.08 7.49 -1.94
C LYS A 54 -0.65 6.27 -1.14
N MET A 55 -0.67 5.07 -1.75
CA MET A 55 -0.16 3.87 -1.10
C MET A 55 1.31 4.03 -0.73
N ARG A 56 2.12 4.57 -1.66
CA ARG A 56 3.55 4.85 -1.43
C ARG A 56 3.76 5.84 -0.29
N GLU A 57 2.97 6.91 -0.24
CA GLU A 57 3.01 7.89 0.85
C GLU A 57 2.70 7.23 2.21
N VAL A 58 1.65 6.41 2.28
CA VAL A 58 1.27 5.69 3.50
C VAL A 58 2.37 4.74 3.96
N VAL A 59 2.94 3.94 3.05
CA VAL A 59 4.05 3.02 3.37
C VAL A 59 5.28 3.79 3.84
N SER A 60 5.60 4.91 3.18
CA SER A 60 6.71 5.78 3.58
C SER A 60 6.51 6.38 4.97
N ASN A 61 5.28 6.79 5.29
CA ASN A 61 4.94 7.33 6.61
C ASN A 61 4.99 6.25 7.69
N LEU A 62 4.52 5.03 7.39
CA LEU A 62 4.67 3.88 8.29
C LEU A 62 6.14 3.54 8.56
N ALA A 63 6.98 3.52 7.53
CA ALA A 63 8.41 3.24 7.69
C ALA A 63 9.13 4.29 8.56
N LYS A 64 8.68 5.55 8.55
CA LYS A 64 9.26 6.64 9.35
C LYS A 64 8.71 6.73 10.76
N SER A 65 7.53 6.19 11.04
CA SER A 65 6.88 6.30 12.35
C SER A 65 7.31 5.13 13.24
N PRO A 66 8.06 5.32 14.34
CA PRO A 66 8.42 4.22 15.23
C PRO A 66 7.19 3.62 15.89
N ALA A 67 7.16 2.29 16.05
CA ALA A 67 6.16 1.64 16.88
C ALA A 67 6.54 1.76 18.36
N THR A 68 5.54 2.08 19.18
CA THR A 68 5.63 2.24 20.64
C THR A 68 5.02 1.06 21.39
N CYS A 69 4.23 0.23 20.70
CA CYS A 69 3.56 -0.92 21.27
C CYS A 69 3.45 -2.08 20.28
N LEU A 70 3.17 -3.28 20.79
CA LEU A 70 3.05 -4.49 19.97
C LEU A 70 1.98 -4.39 18.85
N PRO A 71 0.78 -3.81 19.08
CA PRO A 71 -0.20 -3.62 18.01
C PRO A 71 0.31 -2.80 16.80
N GLU A 72 1.14 -1.79 17.02
CA GLU A 72 1.71 -0.98 15.94
C GLU A 72 2.74 -1.76 15.12
N VAL A 73 3.55 -2.60 15.78
CA VAL A 73 4.46 -3.56 15.12
C VAL A 73 3.67 -4.55 14.26
N GLN A 74 2.59 -5.11 14.82
CA GLN A 74 1.72 -6.03 14.08
C GLN A 74 1.10 -5.36 12.85
N ALA A 75 0.69 -4.09 12.96
CA ALA A 75 0.11 -3.36 11.86
C ALA A 75 1.12 -3.10 10.73
N LYS A 76 2.36 -2.72 11.06
CA LYS A 76 3.45 -2.63 10.08
C LYS A 76 3.75 -3.95 9.40
N ALA A 77 3.82 -5.04 10.18
CA ALA A 77 4.05 -6.38 9.67
C ALA A 77 2.93 -6.82 8.70
N ALA A 78 1.67 -6.49 8.99
CA ALA A 78 0.54 -6.79 8.12
C ALA A 78 0.60 -6.03 6.78
N VAL A 79 1.00 -4.76 6.82
CA VAL A 79 1.24 -3.96 5.60
C VAL A 79 2.39 -4.56 4.80
N LEU A 80 3.53 -4.85 5.44
CA LEU A 80 4.68 -5.46 4.78
C LEU A 80 4.34 -6.82 4.14
N ALA A 81 3.61 -7.68 4.86
CA ALA A 81 3.15 -8.96 4.33
C ALA A 81 2.27 -8.81 3.09
N SER A 82 1.43 -7.77 3.06
CA SER A 82 0.59 -7.47 1.90
C SER A 82 1.40 -7.01 0.68
N LEU A 83 2.56 -6.36 0.90
CA LEU A 83 3.47 -5.90 -0.16
C LEU A 83 4.39 -7.00 -0.70
N ILE A 84 4.64 -8.06 0.08
CA ILE A 84 5.53 -9.18 -0.29
C ILE A 84 4.75 -10.33 -0.95
N ARG A 85 3.42 -10.36 -0.82
CA ARG A 85 2.61 -11.43 -1.41
C ARG A 85 2.89 -11.53 -2.92
N PRO A 86 3.25 -12.75 -3.41
CA PRO A 86 3.55 -12.95 -4.82
C PRO A 86 2.36 -12.53 -5.67
N GLU A 87 2.65 -11.76 -6.71
CA GLU A 87 1.69 -11.31 -7.71
C GLU A 87 0.95 -12.55 -8.23
N GLN A 88 -0.36 -12.61 -8.01
CA GLN A 88 -1.18 -13.48 -8.86
C GLN A 88 -0.96 -13.01 -10.30
N GLU A 89 -0.76 -13.97 -11.20
CA GLU A 89 -0.08 -13.91 -12.51
C GLU A 89 -0.43 -12.76 -13.50
N ASP A 90 -1.31 -11.83 -13.15
CA ASP A 90 -1.88 -10.82 -14.05
C ASP A 90 -1.78 -9.36 -13.54
N GLY A 91 -1.14 -9.07 -12.40
CA GLY A 91 -1.18 -7.74 -11.77
C GLY A 91 0.19 -7.09 -11.55
N GLY A 92 0.45 -5.97 -12.22
CA GLY A 92 1.73 -5.27 -12.22
C GLY A 92 2.24 -4.81 -10.85
N ALA A 93 3.56 -4.56 -10.79
CA ALA A 93 4.32 -4.21 -9.59
C ALA A 93 3.63 -3.17 -8.68
N ILE A 94 3.21 -3.62 -7.50
CA ILE A 94 2.35 -2.85 -6.58
C ILE A 94 3.13 -1.80 -5.78
N MET A 95 4.46 -1.94 -5.63
CA MET A 95 5.28 -0.99 -4.86
C MET A 95 6.76 -1.11 -5.24
N PRO A 96 7.53 -0.01 -5.34
CA PRO A 96 8.96 -0.11 -5.55
C PRO A 96 9.65 -0.80 -4.37
N GLU A 97 10.76 -1.50 -4.66
CA GLU A 97 11.49 -2.29 -3.66
C GLU A 97 12.01 -1.43 -2.50
N MET A 98 12.39 -0.18 -2.76
CA MET A 98 12.94 0.73 -1.76
C MET A 98 12.00 0.94 -0.56
N GLU A 99 10.71 1.13 -0.82
CA GLU A 99 9.69 1.33 0.22
C GLU A 99 9.44 0.05 1.02
N LYS A 100 9.52 -1.13 0.38
CA LYS A 100 9.45 -2.43 1.07
C LYS A 100 10.65 -2.62 2.01
N PHE A 101 11.85 -2.31 1.54
CA PHE A 101 13.08 -2.36 2.36
C PHE A 101 13.01 -1.39 3.54
N ALA A 102 12.58 -0.15 3.32
CA ALA A 102 12.45 0.84 4.39
C ALA A 102 11.47 0.39 5.48
N LEU A 103 10.31 -0.17 5.11
CA LEU A 103 9.35 -0.70 6.07
C LEU A 103 9.90 -1.93 6.82
N THR A 104 10.66 -2.78 6.15
CA THR A 104 11.33 -3.96 6.76
C THR A 104 12.35 -3.55 7.82
N LEU A 105 13.20 -2.57 7.51
CA LEU A 105 14.18 -2.05 8.46
C LEU A 105 13.50 -1.42 9.68
N SER A 106 12.51 -0.57 9.43
CA SER A 106 11.69 0.05 10.47
C SER A 106 11.06 -0.98 11.41
N LEU A 107 10.50 -2.07 10.87
CA LEU A 107 9.92 -3.16 11.64
C LEU A 107 10.98 -3.89 12.50
N THR A 108 12.16 -4.10 11.94
CA THR A 108 13.28 -4.75 12.65
C THR A 108 13.72 -3.90 13.85
N ASP A 109 13.88 -2.59 13.66
CA ASP A 109 14.25 -1.64 14.72
C ASP A 109 13.19 -1.59 15.83
N ASP A 110 11.91 -1.60 15.46
CA ASP A 110 10.82 -1.59 16.43
C ASP A 110 10.75 -2.87 17.27
N ILE A 111 10.98 -4.04 16.65
CA ILE A 111 11.06 -5.32 17.37
C ILE A 111 12.24 -5.32 18.35
N ALA A 112 13.41 -4.86 17.91
CA ALA A 112 14.59 -4.76 18.77
C ALA A 112 14.32 -3.87 19.99
N ARG A 113 13.72 -2.70 19.78
CA ARG A 113 13.37 -1.75 20.85
C ARG A 113 12.40 -2.36 21.87
N LEU A 114 11.36 -3.06 21.42
CA LEU A 114 10.37 -3.67 22.32
C LEU A 114 10.88 -4.92 23.02
N ALA A 115 11.85 -5.63 22.44
CA ALA A 115 12.49 -6.78 23.05
C ALA A 115 13.54 -6.42 24.12
N GLY A 116 13.78 -5.12 24.37
CA GLY A 116 14.76 -4.63 25.34
C GLY A 116 16.19 -4.50 24.79
N GLY A 117 16.31 -4.33 23.47
CA GLY A 117 17.56 -3.96 22.80
C GLY A 117 17.98 -2.52 23.06
#